data_AF-A0A6I9NHL8-F1
#
_entry.id   AF-A0A6I9NHL8-F1
#
_cell.length_a   1.000
_cell.length_b   1.000
_cell.length_c   1.000
_cell.angle_alpha   90.00
_cell.angle_beta   90.00
_cell.angle_gamma   90.00
#
_symmetry.space_group_name_H-M   'P 1'
#
loop_
_entity.id
_entity.type
_entity.pdbx_description
1 polymer ?
#
loop_
_entity_poly.entity_id
_entity_poly.type
_entity_poly.pdbx_seq_one_letter_code
_entity_poly.pdbx_strand_id
1 'polypeptide(L)'
;SLSIKTTNALFIHDALLSLQKLEEQISELPVCYGVGAVLLDTEQLKLALTQEARLWKRALGDALNRRASADMNDLFSFVDGMTRRLQRPITDLEDVRETMAALREVREAEVRVDATIGPVEESFALLNKHDLLFTDGNAERVDGLTYAWRNLAALVEQNQNTLVRIQPSMKADLLSAVHSFQSLMQSFCSAYSLRGPGTEGLTPAEASDRLQGFQAEFDQLWRKYTTCSGGEELFGLPVKGILCKICLHSDQWRSQELLCGWAWRNVGGPGGDLLSVGSELKLH
;
A
#
# COMPACT_ATOMS: atom_id res chain seq x y z
N SER A 1 -12.21 1.26 19.05
CA SER A 1 -11.02 0.38 18.90
C SER A 1 -9.82 0.84 19.72
N LEU A 2 -9.64 2.14 20.00
CA LEU A 2 -8.53 2.65 20.84
C LEU A 2 -8.57 2.20 22.32
N SER A 3 -9.75 1.98 22.90
CA SER A 3 -9.91 1.57 24.30
C SER A 3 -9.45 0.14 24.63
N ILE A 4 -9.15 -0.69 23.62
CA ILE A 4 -8.80 -2.12 23.78
C ILE A 4 -7.28 -2.34 23.84
N LYS A 5 -6.47 -1.38 23.35
CA LYS A 5 -5.00 -1.51 23.38
C LYS A 5 -4.40 -0.97 24.68
N THR A 6 -4.86 0.16 25.19
CA THR A 6 -4.44 0.74 26.48
C THR A 6 -4.89 -0.08 27.69
N THR A 7 -5.94 -0.90 27.55
CA THR A 7 -6.38 -1.83 28.61
C THR A 7 -5.39 -2.97 28.86
N ASN A 8 -4.47 -3.26 27.93
CA ASN A 8 -3.54 -4.38 28.08
C ASN A 8 -2.34 -4.05 28.97
N ALA A 9 -1.75 -2.84 28.87
CA ALA A 9 -0.56 -2.50 29.64
C ALA A 9 -0.84 -2.39 31.16
N LEU A 10 -1.95 -1.75 31.54
CA LEU A 10 -2.40 -1.67 32.93
C LEU A 10 -2.72 -3.04 33.51
N PHE A 11 -3.42 -3.89 32.76
CA PHE A 11 -3.75 -5.25 33.20
C PHE A 11 -2.49 -6.10 33.38
N ILE A 12 -1.52 -5.99 32.48
CA ILE A 12 -0.26 -6.73 32.56
C ILE A 12 0.60 -6.22 33.73
N HIS A 13 0.63 -4.91 33.98
CA HIS A 13 1.29 -4.34 35.16
C HIS A 13 0.70 -4.89 36.46
N ASP A 14 -0.63 -4.88 36.60
CA ASP A 14 -1.32 -5.40 37.78
C ASP A 14 -1.07 -6.91 37.95
N ALA A 15 -1.04 -7.66 36.85
CA ALA A 15 -0.69 -9.08 36.88
C ALA A 15 0.76 -9.30 37.37
N LEU A 16 1.74 -8.53 36.87
CA LEU A 16 3.13 -8.61 37.34
C LEU A 16 3.28 -8.25 38.82
N LEU A 17 2.56 -7.21 39.29
CA LEU A 17 2.53 -6.84 40.70
C LEU A 17 1.91 -7.95 41.56
N SER A 18 0.84 -8.59 41.08
CA SER A 18 0.20 -9.69 41.80
C SER A 18 1.13 -10.89 41.97
N LEU A 19 1.90 -11.24 40.93
CA LEU A 19 2.90 -12.31 40.98
C LEU A 19 4.05 -11.96 41.93
N GLN A 20 4.52 -10.71 41.92
CA GLN A 20 5.56 -10.25 42.83
C GLN A 20 5.10 -10.29 44.30
N LYS A 21 3.87 -9.88 44.58
CA LYS A 21 3.26 -9.99 45.91
C LYS A 21 3.13 -11.45 46.35
N LEU A 22 2.80 -12.36 45.41
CA LEU A 22 2.70 -13.78 45.69
C LEU A 22 4.07 -14.40 46.01
N GLU A 23 5.15 -13.96 45.33
CA GLU A 23 6.53 -14.33 45.69
C GLU A 23 6.91 -13.88 47.11
N GLU A 24 6.56 -12.65 47.49
CA GLU A 24 6.78 -12.13 48.86
C GLU A 24 6.03 -12.97 49.90
N GLN A 25 4.75 -13.26 49.66
CA GLN A 25 3.94 -14.10 50.54
C GLN A 25 4.51 -15.52 50.71
N ILE A 26 5.00 -16.14 49.62
CA ILE A 26 5.68 -17.44 49.71
C ILE A 26 6.94 -17.32 50.56
N SER A 27 7.71 -16.23 50.41
CA SER A 27 8.95 -16.03 51.14
C SER A 27 8.72 -15.90 52.66
N GLU A 28 7.61 -15.28 53.07
CA GLU A 28 7.20 -15.08 54.46
C GLU A 28 6.71 -16.36 55.16
N LEU A 29 6.39 -17.42 54.42
CA LEU A 29 5.92 -18.68 55.03
C LEU A 29 6.99 -19.29 55.96
N PRO A 30 6.62 -19.77 57.16
CA PRO A 30 7.49 -20.54 58.05
C PRO A 30 8.16 -21.72 57.34
N VAL A 31 9.41 -21.99 57.69
CA VAL A 31 10.21 -23.12 57.14
C VAL A 31 9.70 -24.48 57.63
N CYS A 32 9.09 -24.51 58.82
CA CYS A 32 8.50 -25.72 59.36
C CYS A 32 7.22 -25.45 60.15
N TYR A 33 6.31 -26.42 60.13
CA TYR A 33 5.09 -26.43 60.94
C TYR A 33 5.09 -27.67 61.83
N GLY A 34 5.01 -27.46 63.15
CA GLY A 34 4.81 -28.54 64.11
C GLY A 34 3.32 -28.85 64.27
N VAL A 35 2.90 -30.08 63.94
CA VAL A 35 1.53 -30.57 64.12
C VAL A 35 1.57 -31.81 65.01
N GLY A 36 1.43 -31.59 66.33
CA GLY A 36 1.51 -32.66 67.33
C GLY A 36 2.89 -33.33 67.33
N ALA A 37 2.94 -34.62 66.98
CA ALA A 37 4.18 -35.40 66.88
C ALA A 37 4.84 -35.36 65.48
N VAL A 38 4.29 -34.61 64.53
CA VAL A 38 4.76 -34.53 63.14
C VAL A 38 5.34 -33.15 62.86
N LEU A 39 6.50 -33.10 62.20
CA LEU A 39 7.12 -31.88 61.69
C LEU A 39 6.95 -31.84 60.16
N LEU A 40 6.29 -30.81 59.65
CA LEU A 40 6.17 -30.55 58.22
C LEU A 40 7.25 -29.57 57.81
N ASP A 41 8.17 -30.02 56.96
CA ASP A 41 9.15 -29.17 56.30
C ASP A 41 8.56 -28.60 55.01
N THR A 42 8.58 -27.27 54.86
CA THR A 42 7.99 -26.56 53.72
C THR A 42 9.05 -26.01 52.77
N GLU A 43 10.34 -26.22 53.02
CA GLU A 43 11.41 -25.64 52.23
C GLU A 43 11.30 -26.00 50.73
N GLN A 44 11.08 -27.27 50.42
CA GLN A 44 10.91 -27.73 49.03
C GLN A 44 9.66 -27.16 48.37
N LEU A 45 8.56 -27.00 49.13
CA LEU A 45 7.33 -26.42 48.63
C LEU A 45 7.51 -24.93 48.33
N LYS A 46 8.20 -24.18 49.21
CA LYS A 46 8.53 -22.77 48.99
C LYS A 46 9.36 -22.60 47.72
N LEU A 47 10.42 -23.40 47.57
CA LEU A 47 11.27 -23.40 46.37
C LEU A 47 10.46 -23.64 45.10
N ALA A 48 9.61 -24.68 45.08
CA ALA A 48 8.78 -25.01 43.92
C ALA A 48 7.80 -23.89 43.57
N LEU A 49 7.10 -23.31 44.56
CA LEU A 49 6.15 -22.23 44.33
C LEU A 49 6.83 -20.93 43.87
N THR A 50 7.99 -20.59 44.44
CA THR A 50 8.77 -19.42 43.99
C THR A 50 9.29 -19.63 42.56
N GLN A 51 9.74 -20.85 42.22
CA GLN A 51 10.15 -21.15 40.86
C GLN A 51 8.99 -21.01 39.88
N GLU A 52 7.81 -21.52 40.22
CA GLU A 52 6.61 -21.43 39.39
C GLU A 52 6.19 -19.96 39.18
N ALA A 53 6.15 -19.16 40.25
CA ALA A 53 5.83 -17.73 40.15
C ALA A 53 6.80 -16.98 39.22
N ARG A 54 8.10 -17.28 39.31
CA ARG A 54 9.13 -16.73 38.40
C ARG A 54 8.93 -17.16 36.96
N LEU A 55 8.55 -18.42 36.72
CA LEU A 55 8.25 -18.93 35.38
C LEU A 55 7.05 -18.18 34.77
N TRP A 56 5.98 -17.97 35.53
CA TRP A 56 4.83 -17.20 35.09
C TRP A 56 5.18 -15.73 34.82
N LYS A 57 5.97 -15.11 35.69
CA LYS A 57 6.45 -13.73 35.50
C LYS A 57 7.27 -13.61 34.21
N ARG A 58 8.17 -14.57 33.94
CA ARG A 58 8.96 -14.62 32.72
C ARG A 58 8.11 -14.86 31.48
N ALA A 59 7.18 -15.81 31.52
CA ALA A 59 6.29 -16.11 30.39
C ALA A 59 5.39 -14.92 30.02
N LEU A 60 4.91 -14.18 31.01
CA LEU A 60 4.16 -12.94 30.80
C LEU A 60 5.04 -11.85 30.18
N GLY A 61 6.28 -11.70 30.68
CA GLY A 61 7.29 -10.82 30.09
C GLY A 61 7.59 -11.17 28.63
N ASP A 62 7.78 -12.45 28.32
CA ASP A 62 8.02 -12.94 26.95
C ASP A 62 6.85 -12.63 26.02
N ALA A 63 5.61 -12.77 26.50
CA ALA A 63 4.42 -12.47 25.73
C ALA A 63 4.28 -10.95 25.47
N LEU A 64 4.54 -10.13 26.48
CA LEU A 64 4.55 -8.67 26.36
C LEU A 64 5.64 -8.21 25.38
N ASN A 65 6.86 -8.72 25.53
CA ASN A 65 7.98 -8.37 24.65
C ASN A 65 7.69 -8.76 23.20
N ARG A 66 7.18 -9.97 22.95
CA ARG A 66 6.78 -10.40 21.60
C ARG A 66 5.73 -9.48 20.99
N ARG A 67 4.72 -9.08 21.79
CA ARG A 67 3.66 -8.19 21.31
C ARG A 67 4.18 -6.79 21.00
N ALA A 68 4.89 -6.18 21.95
CA ALA A 68 5.45 -4.84 21.79
C ALA A 68 6.46 -4.79 20.63
N SER A 69 7.28 -5.83 20.47
CA SER A 69 8.23 -5.97 19.36
C SER A 69 7.53 -6.09 18.01
N ALA A 70 6.41 -6.80 17.93
CA ALA A 70 5.61 -6.89 16.70
C ALA A 70 5.03 -5.52 16.32
N ASP A 71 4.34 -4.86 17.26
CA ASP A 71 3.78 -3.51 17.04
C ASP A 71 4.90 -2.50 16.68
N MET A 72 6.08 -2.58 17.31
CA MET A 72 7.26 -1.75 16.99
C MET A 72 7.79 -2.00 15.58
N ASN A 73 8.00 -3.27 15.20
CA ASN A 73 8.51 -3.62 13.87
C ASN A 73 7.53 -3.22 12.77
N ASP A 74 6.21 -3.35 13.01
CA ASP A 74 5.18 -2.89 12.10
C ASP A 74 5.29 -1.37 11.88
N LEU A 75 5.47 -0.59 12.95
CA LEU A 75 5.68 0.86 12.85
C LEU A 75 6.96 1.22 12.08
N PHE A 76 8.09 0.57 12.37
CA PHE A 76 9.32 0.79 11.62
C PHE A 76 9.17 0.45 10.14
N SER A 77 8.51 -0.68 9.81
CA SER A 77 8.27 -1.07 8.42
C SER A 77 7.42 -0.06 7.66
N PHE A 78 6.40 0.51 8.33
CA PHE A 78 5.58 1.57 7.77
C PHE A 78 6.40 2.85 7.55
N VAL A 79 7.16 3.28 8.57
CA VAL A 79 7.99 4.49 8.49
C VAL A 79 9.03 4.37 7.38
N ASP A 80 9.74 3.25 7.29
CA ASP A 80 10.73 2.99 6.25
C ASP A 80 10.10 2.93 4.86
N GLY A 81 8.92 2.31 4.74
CA GLY A 81 8.18 2.23 3.48
C GLY A 81 7.76 3.61 2.97
N MET A 82 7.21 4.45 3.84
CA MET A 82 6.82 5.82 3.49
C MET A 82 8.03 6.71 3.21
N THR A 83 9.10 6.57 4.00
CA THR A 83 10.35 7.32 3.81
C THR A 83 10.94 7.05 2.42
N ARG A 84 11.04 5.79 2.00
CA ARG A 84 11.56 5.43 0.65
C ARG A 84 10.71 6.04 -0.47
N ARG A 85 9.38 6.03 -0.33
CA ARG A 85 8.46 6.60 -1.32
C ARG A 85 8.57 8.12 -1.39
N LEU A 86 8.70 8.80 -0.25
CA LEU A 86 8.79 10.26 -0.17
C LEU A 86 10.20 10.81 -0.46
N GLN A 87 11.24 9.97 -0.43
CA GLN A 87 12.60 10.35 -0.85
C GLN A 87 12.81 10.30 -2.36
N ARG A 88 11.90 9.65 -3.11
CA ARG A 88 11.96 9.61 -4.57
C ARG A 88 11.81 11.05 -5.10
N PRO A 89 12.75 11.53 -5.94
CA PRO A 89 12.66 12.87 -6.50
C PRO A 89 11.46 12.97 -7.46
N ILE A 90 10.79 14.12 -7.45
CA ILE A 90 9.61 14.37 -8.28
C ILE A 90 10.07 14.95 -9.62
N THR A 91 9.91 14.17 -10.69
CA THR A 91 10.34 14.56 -12.05
C THR A 91 9.15 14.69 -13.01
N ASP A 92 8.15 13.84 -12.88
CA ASP A 92 6.98 13.82 -13.76
C ASP A 92 5.64 13.82 -13.00
N LEU A 93 4.53 13.78 -13.75
CA LEU A 93 3.17 13.76 -13.19
C LEU A 93 2.86 12.47 -12.41
N GLU A 94 3.51 11.36 -12.78
CA GLU A 94 3.31 10.09 -12.09
C GLU A 94 3.98 10.10 -10.72
N ASP A 95 5.19 10.66 -10.63
CA ASP A 95 5.88 10.90 -9.36
C ASP A 95 5.02 11.78 -8.43
N VAL A 96 4.39 12.85 -8.95
CA VAL A 96 3.48 13.69 -8.15
C VAL A 96 2.31 12.87 -7.61
N ARG A 97 1.70 12.02 -8.44
CA ARG A 97 0.58 11.16 -8.03
C ARG A 97 1.01 10.20 -6.93
N GLU A 98 2.15 9.54 -7.09
CA GLU A 98 2.71 8.63 -6.11
C GLU A 98 3.03 9.33 -4.78
N THR A 99 3.68 10.51 -4.83
CA THR A 99 3.98 11.32 -3.64
C THR A 99 2.70 11.76 -2.94
N MET A 100 1.69 12.26 -3.66
CA MET A 100 0.40 12.65 -3.09
C MET A 100 -0.34 11.48 -2.43
N ALA A 101 -0.29 10.30 -3.04
CA ALA A 101 -0.84 9.09 -2.45
C ALA A 101 -0.11 8.70 -1.16
N ALA A 102 1.22 8.78 -1.14
CA ALA A 102 2.02 8.52 0.06
C ALA A 102 1.72 9.52 1.18
N LEU A 103 1.63 10.81 0.87
CA LEU A 103 1.28 11.86 1.85
C LEU A 103 -0.11 11.63 2.46
N ARG A 104 -1.08 11.20 1.63
CA ARG A 104 -2.43 10.87 2.10
C ARG A 104 -2.42 9.66 3.03
N GLU A 105 -1.68 8.61 2.67
CA GLU A 105 -1.56 7.40 3.47
C GLU A 105 -0.93 7.68 4.84
N VAL A 106 0.12 8.52 4.89
CA VAL A 106 0.71 8.96 6.16
C VAL A 106 -0.32 9.69 7.02
N ARG A 107 -1.10 10.60 6.44
CA ARG A 107 -2.14 11.35 7.16
C ARG A 107 -3.27 10.46 7.69
N GLU A 108 -3.67 9.45 6.93
CA GLU A 108 -4.69 8.48 7.38
C GLU A 108 -4.14 7.55 8.48
N ALA A 109 -2.82 7.32 8.50
CA ALA A 109 -2.14 6.49 9.49
C ALA A 109 -1.72 7.23 10.76
N GLU A 110 -1.57 8.56 10.73
CA GLU A 110 -1.01 9.41 11.80
C GLU A 110 -1.59 9.08 13.19
N VAL A 111 -2.92 9.13 13.32
CA VAL A 111 -3.61 8.85 14.59
C VAL A 111 -3.31 7.44 15.11
N ARG A 112 -3.22 6.44 14.21
CA ARG A 112 -2.92 5.06 14.58
C ARG A 112 -1.48 4.93 15.06
N VAL A 113 -0.54 5.58 14.38
CA VAL A 113 0.89 5.56 14.72
C VAL A 113 1.10 6.20 16.09
N ASP A 114 0.64 7.43 16.28
CA ASP A 114 0.77 8.16 17.56
C ASP A 114 0.15 7.39 18.72
N ALA A 115 -1.02 6.79 18.50
CA ALA A 115 -1.69 5.98 19.53
C ALA A 115 -0.99 4.64 19.84
N THR A 116 -0.05 4.20 19.01
CA THR A 116 0.68 2.92 19.20
C THR A 116 2.06 3.14 19.81
N ILE A 117 2.72 4.28 19.55
CA ILE A 117 4.07 4.57 20.08
C ILE A 117 4.10 4.52 21.61
N GLY A 118 3.21 5.27 22.28
CA GLY A 118 3.17 5.33 23.75
C GLY A 118 3.04 3.95 24.42
N PRO A 119 2.05 3.11 24.04
CA PRO A 119 1.93 1.76 24.59
C PRO A 119 3.14 0.85 24.36
N VAL A 120 3.85 1.02 23.25
CA VAL A 120 5.09 0.27 22.97
C VAL A 120 6.19 0.72 23.94
N GLU A 121 6.43 2.02 24.07
CA GLU A 121 7.42 2.58 25.02
C GLU A 121 7.11 2.16 26.47
N GLU A 122 5.84 2.26 26.89
CA GLU A 122 5.39 1.83 28.21
C GLU A 122 5.63 0.33 28.45
N SER A 123 5.41 -0.52 27.44
CA SER A 123 5.62 -1.97 27.55
C SER A 123 7.09 -2.31 27.81
N PHE A 124 8.02 -1.66 27.10
CA PHE A 124 9.46 -1.85 27.33
C PHE A 124 9.92 -1.24 28.66
N ALA A 125 9.37 -0.09 29.06
CA ALA A 125 9.64 0.49 30.38
C ALA A 125 9.17 -0.42 31.52
N LEU A 126 8.03 -1.08 31.35
CA LEU A 126 7.47 -2.06 32.31
C LEU A 126 8.38 -3.28 32.46
N LEU A 127 8.86 -3.84 31.34
CA LEU A 127 9.79 -4.97 31.35
C LEU A 127 11.07 -4.63 32.10
N ASN A 128 11.62 -3.44 31.84
CA ASN A 128 12.82 -2.95 32.53
C ASN A 128 12.59 -2.76 34.03
N LYS A 129 11.42 -2.19 34.42
CA LYS A 129 11.05 -1.98 35.83
C LYS A 129 10.98 -3.28 36.65
N HIS A 130 10.63 -4.40 36.02
CA HIS A 130 10.51 -5.70 36.69
C HIS A 130 11.74 -6.62 36.49
N ASP A 131 12.87 -6.06 36.01
CA ASP A 131 14.13 -6.77 35.70
C ASP A 131 13.96 -7.93 34.70
N LEU A 132 12.99 -7.79 33.77
CA LEU A 132 12.75 -8.75 32.70
C LEU A 132 13.53 -8.34 31.45
N LEU A 133 14.82 -8.66 31.47
CA LEU A 133 15.75 -8.30 30.38
C LEU A 133 15.74 -9.35 29.26
N PHE A 134 15.67 -8.86 28.03
CA PHE A 134 15.75 -9.65 26.80
C PHE A 134 16.96 -9.20 25.97
N THR A 135 17.70 -10.15 25.39
CA THR A 135 18.92 -9.88 24.61
C THR A 135 18.62 -9.69 23.12
N ASP A 136 17.43 -9.23 22.77
CA ASP A 136 16.94 -9.10 21.39
C ASP A 136 17.22 -7.72 20.78
N GLY A 137 17.79 -6.79 21.54
CA GLY A 137 18.10 -5.42 21.11
C GLY A 137 16.86 -4.53 20.90
N ASN A 138 15.65 -5.03 21.17
CA ASN A 138 14.42 -4.28 20.92
C ASN A 138 14.25 -3.11 21.89
N ALA A 139 14.72 -3.27 23.13
CA ALA A 139 14.68 -2.21 24.14
C ALA A 139 15.46 -0.95 23.71
N GLU A 140 16.62 -1.12 23.03
CA GLU A 140 17.43 0.00 22.52
C GLU A 140 16.79 0.67 21.30
N ARG A 141 16.05 -0.11 20.49
CA ARG A 141 15.41 0.40 19.27
C ARG A 141 14.17 1.23 19.56
N VAL A 142 13.53 1.04 20.71
CA VAL A 142 12.31 1.77 21.08
C VAL A 142 12.55 3.27 21.16
N ASP A 143 13.70 3.70 21.69
CA ASP A 143 14.08 5.11 21.79
C ASP A 143 14.21 5.78 20.40
N GLY A 144 14.52 4.98 19.37
CA GLY A 144 14.62 5.44 17.99
C GLY A 144 13.27 5.61 17.28
N LEU A 145 12.18 5.06 17.83
CA LEU A 145 10.87 5.03 17.17
C LEU A 145 10.26 6.44 17.04
N THR A 146 10.22 7.17 18.16
CA THR A 146 9.74 8.56 18.20
C THR A 146 10.59 9.48 17.31
N TYR A 147 11.90 9.24 17.25
CA TYR A 147 12.79 9.98 16.36
C TYR A 147 12.51 9.68 14.88
N ALA A 148 12.37 8.41 14.52
CA ALA A 148 12.05 8.00 13.15
C ALA A 148 10.70 8.57 12.67
N TRP A 149 9.68 8.57 13.53
CA TRP A 149 8.38 9.18 13.21
C TRP A 149 8.48 10.69 12.98
N ARG A 150 9.21 11.42 13.86
CA ARG A 150 9.45 12.86 13.68
C ARG A 150 10.19 13.18 12.38
N ASN A 151 11.18 12.36 12.01
CA ASN A 151 11.90 12.54 10.75
C ASN A 151 10.99 12.35 9.54
N LEU A 152 10.10 11.36 9.58
CA LEU A 152 9.10 11.16 8.53
C LEU A 152 8.14 12.35 8.43
N ALA A 153 7.67 12.89 9.56
CA ALA A 153 6.82 14.08 9.58
C ALA A 153 7.53 15.31 8.95
N ALA A 154 8.82 15.50 9.24
CA ALA A 154 9.60 16.56 8.60
C ALA A 154 9.76 16.34 7.08
N LEU A 155 9.96 15.09 6.64
CA LEU A 155 10.04 14.74 5.22
C LEU A 155 8.70 14.97 4.49
N VAL A 156 7.58 14.72 5.17
CA VAL A 156 6.22 15.02 4.68
C VAL A 156 6.06 16.51 4.44
N GLU A 157 6.44 17.34 5.40
CA GLU A 157 6.37 18.81 5.26
C GLU A 157 7.27 19.31 4.11
N GLN A 158 8.48 18.78 3.99
CA GLN A 158 9.40 19.11 2.91
C GLN A 158 8.81 18.75 1.53
N ASN A 159 8.20 17.58 1.40
CA ASN A 159 7.56 17.15 0.15
C ASN A 159 6.33 18.00 -0.19
N GLN A 160 5.51 18.34 0.79
CA GLN A 160 4.37 19.25 0.60
C GLN A 160 4.84 20.62 0.09
N ASN A 161 5.87 21.20 0.70
CA ASN A 161 6.46 22.47 0.26
C ASN A 161 7.03 22.38 -1.17
N THR A 162 7.67 21.25 -1.49
CA THR A 162 8.20 21.00 -2.84
C THR A 162 7.09 20.92 -3.87
N LEU A 163 6.00 20.18 -3.57
CA LEU A 163 4.83 20.05 -4.43
C LEU A 163 4.17 21.41 -4.72
N VAL A 164 3.99 22.25 -3.70
CA VAL A 164 3.44 23.61 -3.87
C VAL A 164 4.32 24.46 -4.79
N ARG A 165 5.65 24.30 -4.71
CA ARG A 165 6.59 25.05 -5.55
C ARG A 165 6.56 24.61 -7.02
N ILE A 166 6.46 23.31 -7.30
CA ILE A 166 6.49 22.77 -8.68
C ILE A 166 5.11 22.78 -9.36
N GLN A 167 4.04 22.89 -8.58
CA GLN A 167 2.66 22.86 -9.07
C GLN A 167 2.40 23.84 -10.25
N PRO A 168 2.87 25.11 -10.23
CA PRO A 168 2.62 26.04 -11.34
C PRO A 168 3.29 25.62 -12.65
N SER A 169 4.55 25.16 -12.59
CA SER A 169 5.28 24.74 -13.81
C SER A 169 4.69 23.46 -14.38
N MET A 170 4.41 22.46 -13.54
CA MET A 170 3.80 21.20 -13.99
C MET A 170 2.41 21.39 -14.56
N LYS A 171 1.62 22.32 -14.00
CA LYS A 171 0.32 22.69 -14.58
C LYS A 171 0.47 23.33 -15.96
N ALA A 172 1.47 24.21 -16.15
CA ALA A 172 1.74 24.81 -17.45
C ALA A 172 2.19 23.75 -18.48
N ASP A 173 3.06 22.84 -18.09
CA ASP A 173 3.53 21.73 -18.93
C ASP A 173 2.38 20.79 -19.33
N LEU A 174 1.49 20.45 -18.38
CA LEU A 174 0.29 19.67 -18.66
C LEU A 174 -0.63 20.36 -19.66
N LEU A 175 -0.90 21.67 -19.48
CA LEU A 175 -1.74 22.41 -20.42
C LEU A 175 -1.14 22.46 -21.82
N SER A 176 0.18 22.64 -21.93
CA SER A 176 0.91 22.56 -23.19
C SER A 176 0.80 21.17 -23.83
N ALA A 177 0.97 20.11 -23.04
CA ALA A 177 0.82 18.72 -23.48
C ALA A 177 -0.60 18.43 -23.96
N VAL A 178 -1.64 18.94 -23.28
CA VAL A 178 -3.05 18.81 -23.70
C VAL A 178 -3.29 19.53 -25.02
N HIS A 179 -2.74 20.72 -25.23
CA HIS A 179 -2.84 21.43 -26.52
C HIS A 179 -2.14 20.69 -27.65
N SER A 180 -0.93 20.17 -27.40
CA SER A 180 -0.21 19.32 -28.35
C SER A 180 -1.00 18.05 -28.69
N PHE A 181 -1.59 17.40 -27.69
CA PHE A 181 -2.44 16.23 -27.86
C PHE A 181 -3.69 16.53 -28.70
N GLN A 182 -4.34 17.68 -28.49
CA GLN A 182 -5.48 18.12 -29.31
C GLN A 182 -5.09 18.28 -30.78
N SER A 183 -3.92 18.87 -31.06
CA SER A 183 -3.41 19.02 -32.42
C SER A 183 -3.09 17.67 -33.07
N LEU A 184 -2.43 16.77 -32.33
CA LEU A 184 -2.17 15.39 -32.76
C LEU A 184 -3.46 14.65 -33.08
N MET A 185 -4.50 14.83 -32.25
CA MET A 185 -5.80 14.20 -32.48
C MET A 185 -6.48 14.71 -33.76
N GLN A 186 -6.44 16.01 -34.02
CA GLN A 186 -6.99 16.59 -35.25
C GLN A 186 -6.26 16.07 -36.50
N SER A 187 -4.92 15.96 -36.41
CA SER A 187 -4.09 15.38 -37.47
C SER A 187 -4.41 13.90 -37.70
N PHE A 188 -4.58 13.12 -36.63
CA PHE A 188 -4.98 11.71 -36.72
C PHE A 188 -6.35 11.55 -37.39
N CYS A 189 -7.36 12.32 -36.96
CA CYS A 189 -8.70 12.27 -37.55
C CYS A 189 -8.72 12.65 -39.04
N SER A 190 -7.94 13.67 -39.45
CA SER A 190 -7.85 14.05 -40.86
C SER A 190 -7.10 13.01 -41.68
N ALA A 191 -6.01 12.45 -41.14
CA ALA A 191 -5.26 11.37 -41.77
C ALA A 191 -6.10 10.11 -41.93
N TYR A 192 -6.89 9.74 -40.92
CA TYR A 192 -7.78 8.60 -40.96
C TYR A 192 -8.91 8.79 -41.99
N SER A 193 -9.50 9.99 -42.05
CA SER A 193 -10.56 10.28 -43.03
C SER A 193 -10.06 10.23 -44.48
N LEU A 194 -8.80 10.62 -44.72
CA LEU A 194 -8.22 10.69 -46.06
C LEU A 194 -7.54 9.39 -46.51
N ARG A 195 -6.90 8.66 -45.59
CA ARG A 195 -6.00 7.52 -45.87
C ARG A 195 -6.38 6.24 -45.13
N GLY A 196 -7.52 6.25 -44.43
CA GLY A 196 -8.00 5.11 -43.68
C GLY A 196 -8.33 3.89 -44.55
N PRO A 197 -8.64 2.76 -43.92
CA PRO A 197 -8.96 1.50 -44.60
C PRO A 197 -10.26 1.56 -45.41
N GLY A 198 -11.13 2.55 -45.17
CA GLY A 198 -12.38 2.77 -45.90
C GLY A 198 -12.25 3.60 -47.19
N THR A 199 -11.02 3.81 -47.70
CA THR A 199 -10.81 4.55 -48.95
C THR A 199 -11.15 3.67 -50.16
N GLU A 200 -11.83 4.25 -51.15
CA GLU A 200 -12.27 3.51 -52.34
C GLU A 200 -11.06 3.05 -53.18
N GLY A 201 -11.11 1.80 -53.68
CA GLY A 201 -10.09 1.25 -54.56
C GLY A 201 -8.95 0.47 -53.90
N LEU A 202 -9.07 0.11 -52.61
CA LEU A 202 -8.07 -0.72 -51.91
C LEU A 202 -8.31 -2.22 -52.04
N THR A 203 -7.22 -2.99 -52.06
CA THR A 203 -7.30 -4.44 -51.88
C THR A 203 -7.57 -4.82 -50.41
N PRO A 204 -8.18 -5.99 -50.13
CA PRO A 204 -8.43 -6.44 -48.76
C PRO A 204 -7.16 -6.54 -47.90
N ALA A 205 -6.02 -6.89 -48.50
CA ALA A 205 -4.74 -6.97 -47.81
C ALA A 205 -4.22 -5.56 -47.43
N GLU A 206 -4.22 -4.61 -48.36
CA GLU A 206 -3.78 -3.24 -48.10
C GLU A 206 -4.68 -2.51 -47.09
N ALA A 207 -5.99 -2.79 -47.09
CA ALA A 207 -6.91 -2.26 -46.09
C ALA A 207 -6.58 -2.80 -44.68
N SER A 208 -6.22 -4.08 -44.56
CA SER A 208 -5.82 -4.70 -43.29
C SER A 208 -4.52 -4.11 -42.77
N ASP A 209 -3.50 -3.94 -43.62
CA ASP A 209 -2.22 -3.34 -43.22
C ASP A 209 -2.39 -1.90 -42.74
N ARG A 210 -3.23 -1.12 -43.43
CA ARG A 210 -3.57 0.25 -43.00
C ARG A 210 -4.31 0.26 -41.68
N LEU A 211 -5.26 -0.64 -41.47
CA LEU A 211 -5.99 -0.79 -40.21
C LEU A 211 -5.01 -1.03 -39.04
N GLN A 212 -4.08 -1.96 -39.21
CA GLN A 212 -3.10 -2.30 -38.18
C GLN A 212 -2.16 -1.13 -37.86
N GLY A 213 -1.75 -0.35 -38.87
CA GLY A 213 -0.97 0.87 -38.68
C GLY A 213 -1.71 1.92 -37.85
N PHE A 214 -2.97 2.20 -38.19
CA PHE A 214 -3.79 3.16 -37.44
C PHE A 214 -4.15 2.67 -36.02
N GLN A 215 -4.28 1.36 -35.80
CA GLN A 215 -4.44 0.79 -34.46
C GLN A 215 -3.21 1.06 -33.58
N ALA A 216 -2.00 0.86 -34.10
CA ALA A 216 -0.77 1.15 -33.36
C ALA A 216 -0.63 2.64 -33.02
N GLU A 217 -0.98 3.54 -33.94
CA GLU A 217 -1.02 4.99 -33.69
C GLU A 217 -2.08 5.36 -32.64
N PHE A 218 -3.25 4.71 -32.71
CA PHE A 218 -4.32 4.89 -31.73
C PHE A 218 -3.88 4.50 -30.32
N ASP A 219 -3.22 3.36 -30.14
CA ASP A 219 -2.72 2.93 -28.84
C ASP A 219 -1.72 3.93 -28.24
N GLN A 220 -0.90 4.57 -29.08
CA GLN A 220 0.01 5.64 -28.62
C GLN A 220 -0.76 6.90 -28.18
N LEU A 221 -1.79 7.30 -28.93
CA LEU A 221 -2.66 8.42 -28.55
C LEU A 221 -3.44 8.10 -27.27
N TRP A 222 -3.90 6.86 -27.10
CA TRP A 222 -4.61 6.41 -25.91
C TRP A 222 -3.73 6.50 -24.66
N ARG A 223 -2.48 6.04 -24.71
CA ARG A 223 -1.53 6.19 -23.60
C ARG A 223 -1.31 7.66 -23.23
N LYS A 224 -1.11 8.53 -24.23
CA LYS A 224 -0.96 9.99 -24.01
C LYS A 224 -2.21 10.60 -23.37
N TYR A 225 -3.39 10.16 -23.80
CA TYR A 225 -4.64 10.58 -23.20
C TYR A 225 -4.70 10.18 -21.72
N THR A 226 -4.44 8.92 -21.38
CA THR A 226 -4.50 8.44 -19.98
C THR A 226 -3.61 9.26 -19.05
N THR A 227 -2.39 9.61 -19.50
CA THR A 227 -1.48 10.47 -18.73
C THR A 227 -2.03 11.90 -18.61
N CYS A 228 -2.56 12.49 -19.68
CA CYS A 228 -3.11 13.84 -19.65
C CYS A 228 -4.37 13.94 -18.80
N SER A 229 -5.31 12.99 -18.93
CA SER A 229 -6.55 12.96 -18.15
C SER A 229 -6.28 12.73 -16.67
N GLY A 230 -5.33 11.84 -16.34
CA GLY A 230 -4.88 11.66 -14.96
C GLY A 230 -4.26 12.93 -14.38
N GLY A 231 -3.50 13.68 -15.19
CA GLY A 231 -3.00 15.01 -14.81
C GLY A 231 -4.12 16.04 -14.61
N GLU A 232 -5.11 16.09 -15.51
CA GLU A 232 -6.25 17.01 -15.40
C GLU A 232 -7.04 16.74 -14.11
N GLU A 233 -7.30 15.48 -13.78
CA GLU A 233 -7.95 15.06 -12.53
C GLU A 233 -7.13 15.46 -11.29
N LEU A 234 -5.81 15.22 -11.32
CA LEU A 234 -4.89 15.55 -10.23
C LEU A 234 -4.90 17.05 -9.89
N PHE A 235 -5.02 17.93 -10.90
CA PHE A 235 -5.11 19.37 -10.71
C PHE A 235 -6.55 19.90 -10.57
N GLY A 236 -7.57 19.03 -10.55
CA GLY A 236 -8.97 19.42 -10.49
C GLY A 236 -9.45 20.23 -11.69
N LEU A 237 -8.80 20.04 -12.85
CA LEU A 237 -9.20 20.66 -14.11
C LEU A 237 -10.33 19.85 -14.74
N PRO A 238 -11.27 20.49 -15.46
CA PRO A 238 -12.28 19.76 -16.19
C PRO A 238 -11.59 18.88 -17.24
N VAL A 239 -11.75 17.56 -17.13
CA VAL A 239 -11.23 16.63 -18.13
C VAL A 239 -11.84 17.04 -19.46
N LYS A 240 -11.00 17.54 -20.38
CA LYS A 240 -11.51 17.97 -21.68
C LYS A 240 -11.95 16.71 -22.40
N GLY A 241 -13.27 16.49 -22.44
CA GLY A 241 -13.95 15.34 -23.04
C GLY A 241 -13.80 15.24 -24.55
N ILE A 242 -12.56 15.28 -25.04
CA ILE A 242 -12.18 15.14 -26.45
C ILE A 242 -12.44 13.70 -26.91
N LEU A 243 -12.55 12.76 -25.96
CA LEU A 243 -12.74 11.34 -26.22
C LEU A 243 -14.18 10.91 -26.52
N CYS A 244 -15.19 11.74 -26.24
CA CYS A 244 -16.56 11.39 -26.62
C CYS A 244 -16.70 11.15 -28.13
N LYS A 245 -15.90 11.85 -28.97
CA LYS A 245 -15.85 11.59 -30.43
C LYS A 245 -15.13 10.30 -30.82
N ILE A 246 -14.23 9.81 -29.97
CA ILE A 246 -13.35 8.68 -30.25
C ILE A 246 -13.97 7.36 -29.76
N CYS A 247 -14.65 7.33 -28.62
CA CYS A 247 -15.41 6.14 -28.18
C CYS A 247 -16.61 5.85 -29.10
N LEU A 248 -17.29 6.90 -29.61
CA LEU A 248 -18.31 6.76 -30.65
C LEU A 248 -17.73 6.16 -31.94
N HIS A 249 -16.45 6.40 -32.22
CA HIS A 249 -15.75 5.72 -33.31
C HIS A 249 -15.24 4.34 -32.88
N SER A 250 -14.79 4.09 -31.65
CA SER A 250 -14.19 2.79 -31.25
C SER A 250 -15.21 1.64 -31.22
N ASP A 251 -16.48 1.92 -30.89
CA ASP A 251 -17.60 0.98 -31.09
C ASP A 251 -17.89 0.74 -32.58
N GLN A 252 -17.66 1.76 -33.43
CA GLN A 252 -17.65 1.66 -34.88
C GLN A 252 -16.42 0.88 -35.41
N TRP A 253 -15.26 0.96 -34.75
CA TRP A 253 -14.02 0.26 -35.09
C TRP A 253 -14.10 -1.23 -34.74
N ARG A 254 -14.62 -1.61 -33.55
CA ARG A 254 -14.94 -3.02 -33.23
C ARG A 254 -16.01 -3.59 -34.15
N SER A 255 -16.96 -2.77 -34.61
CA SER A 255 -17.94 -3.17 -35.63
C SER A 255 -17.34 -3.29 -37.03
N GLN A 256 -16.30 -2.51 -37.37
CA GLN A 256 -15.57 -2.62 -38.64
C GLN A 256 -14.66 -3.85 -38.69
N GLU A 257 -14.06 -4.29 -37.58
CA GLU A 257 -13.41 -5.61 -37.49
C GLU A 257 -14.40 -6.76 -37.79
N LEU A 258 -15.63 -6.65 -37.28
CA LEU A 258 -16.70 -7.61 -37.59
C LEU A 258 -17.14 -7.52 -39.07
N LEU A 259 -17.25 -6.32 -39.65
CA LEU A 259 -17.64 -6.13 -41.06
C LEU A 259 -16.54 -6.54 -42.04
N CYS A 260 -15.26 -6.28 -41.75
CA CYS A 260 -14.14 -6.78 -42.54
C CYS A 260 -13.99 -8.31 -42.42
N GLY A 261 -14.22 -8.88 -41.22
CA GLY A 261 -14.31 -10.32 -41.02
C GLY A 261 -15.57 -10.98 -41.62
N TRP A 262 -16.62 -10.20 -41.89
CA TRP A 262 -17.84 -10.64 -42.59
C TRP A 262 -17.68 -10.51 -44.12
N ALA A 263 -17.01 -9.45 -44.60
CA ALA A 263 -16.65 -9.26 -46.00
C ALA A 263 -15.65 -10.32 -46.48
N TRP A 264 -14.68 -10.72 -45.64
CA TRP A 264 -13.79 -11.86 -45.92
C TRP A 264 -14.52 -13.20 -45.99
N ARG A 265 -15.63 -13.37 -45.25
CA ARG A 265 -16.44 -14.60 -45.27
C ARG A 265 -17.38 -14.71 -46.47
N ASN A 266 -17.71 -13.58 -47.10
CA ASN A 266 -18.74 -13.50 -48.16
C ASN A 266 -18.20 -13.09 -49.55
N VAL A 267 -16.89 -12.86 -49.70
CA VAL A 267 -16.23 -12.62 -51.00
C VAL A 267 -15.40 -13.83 -51.47
N GLY A 268 -15.54 -14.98 -50.81
CA GLY A 268 -15.03 -16.27 -51.29
C GLY A 268 -15.93 -16.89 -52.35
N GLY A 269 -15.65 -16.65 -53.63
CA GLY A 269 -16.11 -17.50 -54.73
C GLY A 269 -15.57 -18.94 -54.60
N PRO A 270 -16.21 -19.93 -55.24
CA PRO A 270 -16.37 -21.27 -54.70
C PRO A 270 -15.16 -22.19 -54.94
N GLY A 271 -14.66 -22.81 -53.87
CA GLY A 271 -13.80 -23.98 -53.93
C GLY A 271 -12.61 -23.94 -52.98
N GLY A 272 -12.68 -24.69 -51.88
CA GLY A 272 -11.52 -24.97 -51.02
C GLY A 272 -11.89 -25.21 -49.56
N ASP A 273 -11.81 -26.47 -49.15
CA ASP A 273 -12.22 -27.03 -47.86
C ASP A 273 -11.57 -26.40 -46.62
N LEU A 274 -12.35 -26.51 -45.52
CA LEU A 274 -11.97 -26.61 -44.10
C LEU A 274 -10.51 -26.30 -43.73
N LEU A 275 -10.33 -25.40 -42.76
CA LEU A 275 -9.67 -25.76 -41.49
C LEU A 275 -10.09 -24.82 -40.37
N SER A 276 -10.57 -25.44 -39.29
CA SER A 276 -11.06 -24.89 -38.05
C SER A 276 -9.92 -24.57 -37.09
N VAL A 277 -9.80 -23.32 -36.63
CA VAL A 277 -9.24 -22.94 -35.32
C VAL A 277 -9.92 -21.60 -34.96
N GLY A 278 -10.90 -21.56 -34.06
CA GLY A 278 -10.66 -21.56 -32.62
C GLY A 278 -11.37 -20.33 -32.03
N SER A 279 -12.69 -20.45 -31.90
CA SER A 279 -13.53 -19.55 -31.12
C SER A 279 -13.34 -19.85 -29.63
N GLU A 280 -12.74 -18.94 -28.87
CA GLU A 280 -12.99 -18.84 -27.43
C GLU A 280 -12.43 -17.52 -26.86
N LEU A 281 -13.33 -16.57 -26.63
CA LEU A 281 -13.17 -15.52 -25.61
C LEU A 281 -14.58 -15.16 -25.14
N LYS A 282 -15.06 -15.97 -24.20
CA LYS A 282 -16.18 -15.67 -23.30
C LYS A 282 -15.74 -14.52 -22.39
N LEU A 283 -16.46 -13.41 -22.44
CA LEU A 283 -16.44 -12.40 -21.38
C LEU A 283 -17.58 -12.73 -20.42
N HIS A 284 -17.19 -13.21 -19.25
CA HIS A 284 -17.90 -13.03 -17.98
C HIS A 284 -17.04 -12.09 -17.12
#